data_AF-A0A838HJU6-F1
#
_entry.id   AF-A0A838HJU6-F1
#
_cell.length_a   1.000
_cell.length_b   1.000
_cell.length_c   1.000
_cell.angle_alpha   90.00
_cell.angle_beta   90.00
_cell.angle_gamma   90.00
#
_symmetry.space_group_name_H-M   'P 1'
#
loop_
_entity.id
_entity.type
_entity.pdbx_description
1 polymer ?
#
loop_
_entity_poly.entity_id
_entity_poly.type
_entity_poly.pdbx_seq_one_letter_code
_entity_poly.pdbx_strand_id
1 'polypeptide(L)' 'MSTGWRFGLRKNAALNRQCKEGLAAMPHVTLYTPMSNSLSAGLVCFDVQGRRPRQVVDALRQRRIIASTTPYATS' A
#
# COMPACT_ATOMS: atom_id res chain seq x y z
N MET A 1 30.80 -6.46 -10.95
CA MET A 1 30.28 -6.03 -9.63
C MET A 1 29.00 -5.21 -9.84
N SER A 2 27.89 -5.68 -9.28
CA SER A 2 26.70 -4.92 -8.82
C SER A 2 25.88 -4.03 -9.78
N THR A 3 25.25 -4.60 -10.81
CA THR A 3 24.16 -3.91 -11.57
C THR A 3 22.75 -4.47 -11.26
N GLY A 4 22.63 -5.56 -10.49
CA GLY A 4 21.38 -6.30 -10.30
C GLY A 4 20.29 -5.59 -9.47
N TRP A 5 20.65 -4.71 -8.54
CA TRP A 5 19.72 -4.12 -7.58
C TRP A 5 18.80 -3.04 -8.20
N ARG A 6 19.28 -2.31 -9.21
CA ARG A 6 18.51 -1.22 -9.86
C ARG A 6 17.33 -1.74 -10.68
N PHE A 7 17.40 -2.98 -11.17
CA PHE A 7 16.29 -3.60 -11.89
C PHE A 7 15.15 -4.04 -10.96
N GLY A 8 15.49 -4.53 -9.77
CA GLY A 8 14.49 -4.93 -8.76
C GLY A 8 13.66 -3.74 -8.26
N LEU A 9 14.31 -2.60 -7.97
CA LEU A 9 13.64 -1.39 -7.48
C LEU A 9 12.67 -0.78 -8.50
N ARG A 10 13.03 -0.80 -9.80
CA ARG A 10 12.17 -0.27 -10.87
C ARG A 10 10.84 -1.03 -10.99
N LYS A 11 10.85 -2.35 -10.82
CA LYS A 11 9.62 -3.17 -10.84
C LYS A 11 8.74 -2.92 -9.60
N ASN A 12 9.35 -2.80 -8.43
CA ASN A 12 8.63 -2.53 -7.18
C ASN A 12 7.93 -1.17 -7.20
N ALA A 13 8.59 -0.13 -7.73
CA ALA A 13 8.01 1.20 -7.85
C ALA A 13 6.80 1.23 -8.80
N ALA A 14 6.87 0.52 -9.93
CA ALA A 14 5.77 0.45 -10.90
C ALA A 14 4.51 -0.23 -10.32
N LEU A 15 4.69 -1.36 -9.63
CA LEU A 15 3.58 -2.10 -9.01
C LEU A 15 2.93 -1.30 -7.87
N ASN A 16 3.74 -0.68 -7.01
CA ASN A 16 3.21 0.17 -5.95
C ASN A 16 2.49 1.39 -6.51
N ARG A 17 2.97 1.97 -7.60
CA ARG A 17 2.27 3.06 -8.26
C ARG A 17 0.91 2.62 -8.79
N GLN A 18 0.82 1.50 -9.49
CA GLN A 18 -0.46 0.96 -9.98
C GLN A 18 -1.45 0.70 -8.83
N CYS A 19 -0.97 0.12 -7.72
CA CYS A 19 -1.80 -0.12 -6.54
C CYS A 19 -2.30 1.20 -5.92
N LYS A 20 -1.42 2.20 -5.76
CA LYS A 20 -1.78 3.52 -5.24
C LYS A 20 -2.77 4.26 -6.14
N GLU A 21 -2.61 4.19 -7.47
CA GLU A 21 -3.55 4.78 -8.44
C GLU A 21 -4.95 4.18 -8.31
N GLY A 22 -5.04 2.84 -8.21
CA GLY A 22 -6.33 2.16 -8.00
C GLY A 22 -6.99 2.51 -6.66
N LEU A 23 -6.20 2.59 -5.58
CA LEU A 23 -6.72 2.95 -4.25
C LEU A 23 -7.12 4.43 -4.16
N ALA A 24 -6.37 5.34 -4.80
CA ALA A 24 -6.68 6.77 -4.81
C ALA A 24 -7.97 7.10 -5.58
N ALA A 25 -8.35 6.25 -6.55
CA ALA A 25 -9.61 6.38 -7.28
C ALA A 25 -10.84 5.94 -6.46
N MET A 26 -10.65 5.31 -5.29
CA MET A 26 -11.75 4.85 -4.44
C MET A 26 -12.13 5.93 -3.42
N PRO A 27 -13.34 6.52 -3.49
CA PRO A 27 -13.71 7.68 -2.64
C PRO A 27 -13.79 7.38 -1.14
N HIS A 28 -13.92 6.11 -0.79
CA HIS A 28 -13.99 5.62 0.59
C HIS A 28 -12.62 5.16 1.12
N VAL A 29 -11.53 5.39 0.38
CA VAL A 29 -10.17 5.03 0.77
C VAL A 29 -9.37 6.30 1.05
N THR A 30 -8.66 6.30 2.17
CA THR A 30 -7.70 7.36 2.53
C THR A 30 -6.30 6.79 2.38
N LEU A 31 -5.58 7.22 1.33
CA LEU A 31 -4.20 6.79 1.07
C LEU A 31 -3.21 7.69 1.83
N TYR A 32 -2.45 7.13 2.76
CA TYR A 32 -1.42 7.86 3.52
C TYR A 32 -0.07 7.88 2.81
N THR A 33 0.22 6.85 2.02
CA THR A 33 1.48 6.79 1.28
C THR A 33 1.45 7.78 0.11
N PRO A 34 2.38 8.75 0.04
CA PRO A 34 2.40 9.73 -1.03
C PRO A 34 2.61 9.08 -2.41
N MET A 35 2.11 9.75 -3.46
CA MET A 35 2.26 9.29 -4.84
C MET A 35 3.69 9.39 -5.38
N SER A 36 4.52 10.26 -4.79
CA SER A 36 5.93 10.41 -5.19
C SER A 36 6.75 9.14 -4.88
N ASN A 37 7.44 8.64 -5.90
CA ASN A 37 8.27 7.43 -5.82
C ASN A 37 9.58 7.64 -5.06
N SER A 38 9.94 8.87 -4.73
CA SER A 38 11.17 9.22 -4.01
C SER A 38 11.18 8.75 -2.55
N LEU A 39 10.02 8.42 -1.98
CA LEU A 39 9.85 8.12 -0.55
C LEU A 39 9.12 6.80 -0.25
N SER A 40 8.59 6.10 -1.26
CA SER A 40 7.83 4.86 -1.06
C SER A 40 8.78 3.66 -1.14
N ALA A 41 9.31 3.18 -0.01
CA ALA A 41 10.19 2.01 0.12
C ALA A 41 9.49 0.65 -0.19
N GLY A 42 8.50 0.67 -1.07
CA GLY A 42 7.76 -0.53 -1.49
C GLY A 42 6.52 -0.87 -0.67
N LEU A 43 6.02 0.07 0.14
CA LEU A 43 4.83 -0.11 0.99
C LEU A 43 3.67 0.78 0.53
N VAL A 44 2.45 0.36 0.87
CA VAL A 44 1.20 1.12 0.67
C VAL A 44 0.39 1.05 1.96
N CYS A 45 0.13 2.22 2.56
CA CYS A 45 -0.64 2.37 3.79
C CYS A 45 -1.90 3.19 3.50
N PHE A 46 -3.06 2.67 3.89
CA PHE A 46 -4.35 3.29 3.65
C PHE A 46 -5.36 2.88 4.72
N ASP A 47 -6.39 3.72 4.87
CA ASP A 47 -7.60 3.40 5.62
C ASP A 47 -8.82 3.32 4.72
N VAL A 48 -9.86 2.65 5.21
CA VAL A 48 -11.15 2.49 4.53
C VAL A 48 -12.24 3.05 5.42
N GLN A 49 -12.95 4.07 4.92
CA GLN A 49 -14.03 4.73 5.65
C GLN A 49 -15.07 3.72 6.14
N GLY A 50 -15.46 3.84 7.41
CA GLY A 50 -16.44 2.97 8.05
C GLY A 50 -15.94 1.56 8.39
N ARG A 51 -14.64 1.26 8.22
CA ARG A 51 -14.05 -0.04 8.60
C ARG A 51 -12.89 0.14 9.55
N ARG A 52 -12.83 -0.71 10.58
CA ARG A 52 -11.65 -0.82 11.44
C ARG A 52 -10.51 -1.50 10.66
N PRO A 53 -9.23 -1.14 10.86
CA PRO A 53 -8.10 -1.73 10.15
C PRO A 53 -8.08 -3.27 10.17
N ARG A 54 -8.45 -3.88 11.30
CA ARG A 54 -8.54 -5.34 11.43
C ARG A 54 -9.58 -5.97 10.49
N GLN A 55 -10.73 -5.33 10.30
CA GLN A 55 -11.77 -5.81 9.38
C GLN A 55 -11.30 -5.76 7.93
N VAL A 56 -10.47 -4.77 7.58
CA VAL A 56 -9.85 -4.66 6.26
C VAL A 56 -8.83 -5.79 6.06
N VAL A 57 -7.95 -6.02 7.03
CA VAL A 57 -6.97 -7.12 6.99
C VAL A 57 -7.66 -8.48 6.87
N ASP A 58 -8.73 -8.73 7.63
CA ASP A 58 -9.46 -10.00 7.57
C ASP A 58 -10.15 -10.20 6.21
N ALA A 59 -10.74 -9.14 5.64
CA ALA A 59 -11.32 -9.19 4.28
C ALA A 59 -10.27 -9.43 3.19
N LEU A 60 -9.07 -8.83 3.32
CA LEU A 60 -7.94 -9.08 2.42
C LEU A 60 -7.44 -10.52 2.53
N ARG A 61 -7.36 -11.07 3.75
CA ARG A 61 -6.97 -12.46 4.00
C ARG A 61 -7.93 -13.47 3.39
N GLN A 62 -9.23 -13.20 3.40
CA GLN A 62 -10.22 -14.05 2.70
C GLN A 62 -9.94 -14.15 1.20
N ARG A 63 -9.28 -13.13 0.62
CA ARG A 63 -8.84 -13.09 -0.78
C ARG A 63 -7.38 -13.54 -0.98
N ARG A 64 -6.77 -14.15 0.03
CA ARG A 64 -5.35 -14.57 0.06
C ARG A 64 -4.35 -13.42 -0.09
N ILE A 65 -4.75 -12.20 0.28
CA ILE A 65 -3.87 -11.03 0.31
C ILE A 65 -3.35 -10.87 1.74
N ILE A 66 -2.03 -10.90 1.89
CA ILE A 66 -1.38 -10.71 3.20
C ILE A 66 -1.18 -9.21 3.44
N ALA A 67 -1.78 -8.71 4.50
CA ALA A 67 -1.64 -7.35 4.98
C ALA A 67 -1.51 -7.34 6.51
N SER A 68 -0.97 -6.26 7.06
CA SER A 68 -0.83 -6.03 8.49
C SER A 68 -1.39 -4.67 8.87
N THR A 69 -1.93 -4.58 10.08
CA THR A 69 -2.26 -3.29 10.67
C THR A 69 -0.98 -2.60 11.13
N THR A 70 -0.86 -1.30 10.90
CA THR A 70 0.18 -0.49 11.53
C THR A 70 -0.31 -0.07 12.93
N PRO A 71 0.58 0.04 13.93
CA PRO A 71 0.19 0.40 15.30
C PRO A 71 -0.10 1.90 15.48
N TYR A 72 -0.17 2.67 14.39
CA TYR A 72 -0.39 4.10 14.48
C TYR A 72 -1.85 4.36 14.81
N ALA A 73 -2.08 5.11 15.89
CA ALA A 73 -3.40 5.50 16.34
C ALA A 73 -4.09 6.26 15.22
N THR A 74 -5.20 5.71 14.75
CA THR A 74 -6.21 6.46 13.98
C THR A 74 -6.82 7.44 14.97
N SER A 75 -6.32 8.68 14.98
CA SER A 75 -6.89 9.81 15.74
C SER A 75 -8.20 10.25 15.13
#